data_AF-A0A1G9VHG6-F1
#
_entry.id   AF-A0A1G9VHG6-F1
#
_cell.length_a   1.000
_cell.length_b   1.000
_cell.length_c   1.000
_cell.angle_alpha   90.00
_cell.angle_beta   90.00
_cell.angle_gamma   90.00
#
_symmetry.space_group_name_H-M   'P 1'
#
loop_
_entity.id
_entity.type
_entity.pdbx_description
1 polymer ?
#
loop_
_entity_poly.entity_id
_entity_poly.type
_entity_poly.pdbx_seq_one_letter_code
_entity_poly.pdbx_strand_id
1 'polypeptide(L)'
;MQDEPSGAALLDAARRALIEEVVPGLTGRPRYVALMVANAIGIASREIAEADRLHAASADVLAGEPVESLVAAIRAGARDAEPNLHAALEAAAALAGQVWKPASPSG
;
A
#
# COMPACT_ATOMS: atom_id res chain seq x y z
N MET A 1 -7.08 -25.59 8.08
CA MET A 1 -8.35 -24.85 8.09
C MET A 1 -8.10 -23.59 8.90
N GLN A 2 -7.74 -22.48 8.25
CA GLN A 2 -7.72 -21.19 8.94
C GLN A 2 -9.10 -20.57 8.73
N ASP A 3 -10.02 -20.83 9.66
CA ASP A 3 -11.41 -20.38 9.59
C ASP A 3 -11.59 -18.91 10.02
N GLU A 4 -10.50 -18.20 10.32
CA GLU A 4 -10.57 -16.81 10.77
C GLU A 4 -10.25 -15.87 9.61
N PRO A 5 -11.12 -14.88 9.31
CA PRO A 5 -10.87 -13.93 8.24
C PRO A 5 -9.60 -13.13 8.53
N SER A 6 -8.75 -12.95 7.52
CA SER A 6 -7.57 -12.11 7.65
C SER A 6 -7.96 -10.67 8.00
N GLY A 7 -7.05 -9.93 8.65
CA GLY A 7 -7.29 -8.50 8.94
C GLY A 7 -7.64 -7.68 7.70
N ALA A 8 -7.02 -7.99 6.55
CA ALA A 8 -7.35 -7.38 5.27
C ALA A 8 -8.80 -7.67 4.83
N ALA A 9 -9.28 -8.90 5.01
CA ALA A 9 -10.66 -9.29 4.67
C ALA A 9 -11.69 -8.63 5.59
N LEU A 10 -11.39 -8.50 6.89
CA LEU A 10 -12.24 -7.78 7.84
C LEU A 10 -12.36 -6.30 7.48
N LEU A 11 -11.25 -5.65 7.13
CA LEU A 11 -11.25 -4.25 6.71
C LEU A 11 -12.00 -4.06 5.38
N ASP A 12 -11.86 -4.97 4.42
CA ASP A 12 -12.61 -4.90 3.17
C ASP A 12 -14.13 -5.04 3.40
N ALA A 13 -14.55 -5.97 4.26
CA ALA A 13 -15.95 -6.12 4.64
C ALA A 13 -16.50 -4.86 5.32
N ALA A 14 -15.77 -4.28 6.27
CA ALA A 14 -16.15 -3.03 6.94
C ALA A 14 -16.26 -1.86 5.95
N ARG A 15 -15.32 -1.77 5.00
CA ARG A 15 -15.35 -0.75 3.94
C ARG A 15 -16.58 -0.89 3.04
N ARG A 16 -16.93 -2.11 2.63
CA ARG A 16 -18.11 -2.39 1.80
C ARG A 16 -19.38 -1.99 2.53
N ALA A 17 -19.58 -2.44 3.77
CA ALA A 17 -20.74 -2.07 4.59
C ALA A 17 -20.87 -0.53 4.74
N LEU A 18 -19.75 0.17 5.00
CA LEU A 18 -19.74 1.63 5.08
C LEU A 18 -20.15 2.31 3.77
N ILE A 19 -19.67 1.83 2.62
CA ILE A 19 -19.97 2.41 1.29
C ILE A 19 -21.39 2.07 0.83
N GLU A 20 -21.82 0.83 1.03
CA GLU A 20 -23.05 0.30 0.44
C GLU A 20 -24.27 0.58 1.32
N GLU A 21 -24.11 0.56 2.64
CA GLU A 21 -25.25 0.67 3.57
C GLU A 21 -25.33 2.05 4.23
N VAL A 22 -24.19 2.67 4.56
CA VAL A 22 -24.16 3.91 5.36
C VAL A 22 -24.07 5.16 4.48
N VAL A 23 -23.11 5.22 3.56
CA VAL A 23 -22.87 6.40 2.70
C VAL A 23 -24.11 6.88 1.92
N PRO A 24 -25.00 6.01 1.38
CA PRO A 24 -26.17 6.46 0.64
C PRO A 24 -27.17 7.26 1.50
N GLY A 25 -27.20 7.02 2.81
CA GLY A 25 -28.05 7.76 3.75
C GLY A 25 -27.46 9.11 4.20
N LEU A 26 -26.22 9.42 3.81
CA LEU A 26 -25.52 10.64 4.25
C LEU A 26 -25.48 11.70 3.15
N THR A 27 -25.49 12.97 3.54
CA THR A 27 -25.25 14.10 2.64
C THR A 27 -24.22 15.07 3.24
N GLY A 28 -23.71 16.00 2.42
CA GLY A 28 -22.80 17.05 2.88
C GLY A 28 -21.52 16.56 3.57
N ARG A 29 -21.15 17.21 4.68
CA ARG A 29 -19.93 16.92 5.43
C ARG A 29 -19.85 15.49 5.98
N PRO A 30 -20.91 14.92 6.60
CA PRO A 30 -20.90 13.52 7.03
C PRO A 30 -20.58 12.54 5.90
N ARG A 31 -21.16 12.73 4.70
CA ARG A 31 -20.89 11.88 3.54
C ARG A 31 -19.41 11.94 3.13
N TYR A 32 -18.83 13.13 3.11
CA TYR A 32 -17.41 13.30 2.84
C TYR A 32 -16.53 12.56 3.85
N VAL A 33 -16.83 12.68 5.15
CA VAL A 33 -16.06 11.99 6.20
C VAL A 33 -16.16 10.48 6.05
N ALA A 34 -17.35 9.94 5.80
CA ALA A 34 -17.55 8.50 5.60
C ALA A 34 -16.76 7.98 4.39
N LEU A 35 -16.75 8.70 3.27
CA LEU A 35 -15.95 8.33 2.09
C LEU A 35 -14.44 8.41 2.35
N MET A 36 -13.98 9.41 3.09
CA MET A 36 -12.57 9.53 3.50
C MET A 36 -12.15 8.34 4.38
N VAL A 37 -12.97 7.97 5.36
CA VAL A 37 -12.74 6.78 6.20
C VAL A 37 -12.74 5.51 5.35
N ALA A 38 -13.70 5.33 4.45
CA ALA A 38 -13.74 4.18 3.55
C ALA A 38 -12.49 4.08 2.67
N ASN A 39 -11.93 5.21 2.24
CA ASN A 39 -10.66 5.22 1.51
C ASN A 39 -9.49 4.78 2.40
N ALA A 40 -9.41 5.30 3.63
CA ALA A 40 -8.36 4.92 4.58
C ALA A 40 -8.41 3.42 4.93
N ILE A 41 -9.60 2.87 5.16
CA ILE A 41 -9.79 1.42 5.37
C ILE A 41 -9.29 0.62 4.15
N GLY A 42 -9.56 1.11 2.94
CA GLY A 42 -9.09 0.47 1.71
C GLY A 42 -7.57 0.46 1.59
N ILE A 43 -6.89 1.54 2.00
CA ILE A 43 -5.43 1.62 2.04
C ILE A 43 -4.89 0.59 3.05
N ALA A 44 -5.38 0.61 4.29
CA ALA A 44 -4.93 -0.31 5.34
C ALA A 44 -5.14 -1.79 4.98
N SER A 45 -6.27 -2.11 4.34
CA SER A 45 -6.53 -3.48 3.84
C SER A 45 -5.47 -3.93 2.83
N ARG A 46 -5.09 -3.04 1.89
CA ARG A 46 -4.04 -3.33 0.90
C ARG A 46 -2.65 -3.40 1.53
N GLU A 47 -2.33 -2.52 2.48
CA GLU A 47 -1.06 -2.60 3.22
C GLU A 47 -0.88 -3.97 3.89
N ILE A 48 -1.93 -4.49 4.51
CA ILE A 48 -1.90 -5.82 5.13
C ILE A 48 -1.76 -6.92 4.06
N ALA A 49 -2.52 -6.83 2.96
CA ALA A 49 -2.47 -7.85 1.90
C ALA A 49 -1.12 -7.89 1.14
N GLU A 50 -0.43 -6.75 1.06
CA GLU A 50 0.82 -6.58 0.32
C GLU A 50 2.05 -6.56 1.23
N ALA A 51 1.88 -6.71 2.56
CA ALA A 51 2.95 -6.58 3.55
C ALA A 51 4.16 -7.47 3.24
N ASP A 52 3.93 -8.75 2.95
CA ASP A 52 5.01 -9.71 2.65
C ASP A 52 5.76 -9.34 1.37
N ARG A 53 5.05 -8.89 0.33
CA ARG A 53 5.67 -8.48 -0.93
C ARG A 53 6.48 -7.18 -0.76
N LEU A 54 5.95 -6.23 0.01
CA LEU A 54 6.65 -4.98 0.33
C LEU A 54 7.90 -5.25 1.17
N HIS A 55 7.82 -6.19 2.11
CA HIS A 55 8.96 -6.60 2.91
C HIS A 55 10.05 -7.25 2.06
N ALA A 56 9.68 -8.19 1.17
CA ALA A 56 10.60 -8.82 0.24
C ALA A 56 11.27 -7.79 -0.70
N ALA A 57 10.48 -6.90 -1.32
CA ALA A 57 11.02 -5.86 -2.19
C ALA A 57 11.96 -4.89 -1.43
N SER A 58 11.65 -4.58 -0.16
CA SER A 58 12.53 -3.77 0.68
C SER A 58 13.83 -4.49 1.00
N ALA A 59 13.79 -5.81 1.27
CA ALA A 59 14.98 -6.61 1.48
C ALA A 59 15.86 -6.67 0.23
N ASP A 60 15.27 -6.78 -0.96
CA ASP A 60 15.99 -6.76 -2.24
C ASP A 60 16.67 -5.41 -2.50
N VAL A 61 15.96 -4.30 -2.25
CA VAL A 61 16.52 -2.95 -2.37
C VAL A 61 17.67 -2.73 -1.38
N LEU A 62 17.49 -3.17 -0.14
CA LEU A 62 18.47 -2.98 0.91
C LEU A 62 19.65 -3.94 0.79
N ALA A 63 19.51 -5.13 0.17
CA ALA A 63 20.60 -6.10 0.03
C ALA A 63 21.43 -6.34 1.33
N GLY A 64 20.80 -6.21 2.50
CA GLY A 64 21.43 -6.33 3.82
C GLY A 64 22.13 -5.08 4.37
N GLU A 65 22.18 -3.96 3.65
CA GLU A 65 22.65 -2.67 4.19
C GLU A 65 21.56 -1.92 4.98
N PRO A 66 21.95 -1.10 5.97
CA PRO A 66 21.02 -0.19 6.66
C PRO A 66 20.43 0.85 5.69
N VAL A 67 19.14 1.17 5.87
CA VAL A 67 18.44 2.14 5.01
C VAL A 67 19.11 3.50 5.00
N GLU A 68 19.65 3.95 6.12
CA GLU A 68 20.34 5.23 6.24
C GLU A 68 21.62 5.27 5.38
N SER A 69 22.31 4.13 5.29
CA SER A 69 23.52 3.98 4.47
C SER A 69 23.17 4.05 2.99
N LEU A 70 22.17 3.28 2.55
CA LEU A 70 21.69 3.29 1.17
C LEU A 70 21.25 4.71 0.76
N VAL A 71 20.43 5.37 1.60
CA VAL A 71 19.94 6.73 1.34
C VAL A 71 21.08 7.72 1.23
N ALA A 72 22.09 7.65 2.11
CA ALA A 72 23.25 8.51 2.04
C ALA A 72 24.04 8.29 0.74
N ALA A 73 24.25 7.03 0.35
CA ALA A 73 24.97 6.66 -0.87
C ALA A 73 24.24 7.12 -2.14
N ILE A 74 22.91 6.96 -2.20
CA ILE A 74 22.08 7.48 -3.30
C ILE A 74 22.18 9.01 -3.37
N ARG A 75 22.04 9.72 -2.24
CA ARG A 75 22.12 11.19 -2.22
C ARG A 75 23.49 11.72 -2.61
N ALA A 76 24.55 10.95 -2.39
CA ALA A 76 25.90 11.26 -2.82
C ALA A 76 26.17 10.93 -4.31
N GLY A 77 25.21 10.34 -5.02
CA GLY A 77 25.37 9.86 -6.40
C GLY A 77 26.25 8.61 -6.53
N ALA A 78 26.61 7.98 -5.41
CA ALA A 78 27.55 6.86 -5.39
C ALA A 78 26.96 5.56 -5.98
N ARG A 79 25.64 5.53 -6.20
CA ARG A 79 24.88 4.37 -6.68
C ARG A 79 24.20 4.60 -8.03
N ASP A 80 24.39 5.76 -8.67
CA ASP A 80 23.65 6.17 -9.87
C ASP A 80 23.90 5.26 -11.09
N ALA A 81 25.05 4.59 -11.13
CA ALA A 81 25.44 3.68 -12.20
C ALA A 81 25.12 2.20 -11.92
N GLU A 82 24.30 1.89 -10.90
CA GLU A 82 23.95 0.52 -10.52
C GLU A 82 22.57 0.13 -11.08
N PRO A 83 22.50 -0.53 -12.27
CA PRO A 83 21.22 -0.83 -12.93
C PRO A 83 20.35 -1.80 -12.13
N ASN A 84 20.97 -2.71 -11.37
CA ASN A 84 20.22 -3.66 -10.53
C ASN A 84 19.52 -2.96 -9.37
N LEU A 85 20.19 -2.01 -8.71
CA LEU A 85 19.59 -1.21 -7.66
C LEU A 85 18.45 -0.33 -8.22
N HIS A 86 18.66 0.27 -9.39
CA HIS A 86 17.61 1.05 -10.05
C HIS A 86 16.36 0.20 -10.33
N ALA A 87 16.53 -1.00 -10.90
CA ALA A 87 15.42 -1.92 -11.16
C ALA A 87 14.71 -2.36 -9.87
N ALA A 88 15.45 -2.63 -8.79
CA ALA A 88 14.88 -2.98 -7.49
C ALA A 88 14.06 -1.82 -6.90
N LEU A 89 14.57 -0.59 -6.97
CA LEU A 89 13.87 0.62 -6.52
C LEU A 89 12.59 0.88 -7.33
N GLU A 90 12.65 0.69 -8.65
CA GLU A 90 11.49 0.83 -9.53
C GLU A 90 10.40 -0.19 -9.19
N ALA A 91 10.77 -1.46 -9.01
CA ALA A 91 9.85 -2.52 -8.62
C ALA A 91 9.21 -2.25 -7.25
N ALA A 92 10.01 -1.84 -6.26
CA ALA A 92 9.52 -1.50 -4.93
C ALA A 92 8.57 -0.28 -4.96
N ALA A 93 8.90 0.74 -5.74
CA ALA A 93 8.04 1.93 -5.92
C ALA A 93 6.73 1.59 -6.63
N ALA A 94 6.75 0.73 -7.64
CA ALA A 94 5.56 0.27 -8.33
C ALA A 94 4.62 -0.51 -7.39
N LEU A 95 5.17 -1.40 -6.56
CA LEU A 95 4.42 -2.14 -5.56
C LEU A 95 3.80 -1.22 -4.51
N ALA A 96 4.59 -0.30 -3.94
CA ALA A 96 4.09 0.71 -3.02
C ALA A 96 2.96 1.53 -3.66
N GLY A 97 3.11 1.93 -4.93
CA GLY A 97 2.10 2.68 -5.67
C GLY A 97 0.73 1.99 -5.73
N GLN A 98 0.69 0.65 -5.84
CA GLN A 98 -0.56 -0.13 -5.89
C GLN A 98 -1.35 -0.08 -4.58
N VAL A 99 -0.66 0.10 -3.45
CA VAL A 99 -1.29 0.26 -2.14
C VAL A 99 -2.01 1.61 -2.04
N TRP A 100 -1.38 2.69 -2.49
CA TRP A 100 -1.93 4.04 -2.40
C TRP A 100 -2.95 4.36 -3.49
N LYS A 101 -2.73 3.87 -4.70
CA LYS A 101 -3.56 4.14 -5.87
C LYS A 101 -3.89 2.81 -6.55
N PRO A 102 -5.00 2.15 -6.17
CA PRO A 102 -5.42 0.94 -6.86
C PRO A 102 -5.71 1.27 -8.33
N ALA A 103 -5.42 0.33 -9.22
CA ALA A 103 -5.87 0.41 -10.60
C ALA A 103 -7.40 0.60 -10.60
N SER A 104 -7.91 1.47 -11.48
CA SER A 104 -9.36 1.61 -11.65
C SER A 104 -9.95 0.24 -11.96
N PRO A 105 -11.01 -0.21 -11.28
CA PRO A 105 -11.67 -1.45 -11.66
C PRO A 105 -12.12 -1.29 -13.11
N SER A 106 -11.71 -2.22 -13.96
CA SER A 106 -12.24 -2.37 -15.32
C SER A 106 -13.75 -2.54 -15.16
N GLY A 107 -14.52 -1.56 -15.64
CA GLY A 107 -15.97 -1.60 -15.64
C GLY A 107 -16.54 -2.64 -16.59
#